data_AF-A0A2E1YGB5-F1
#
_entry.id   AF-A0A2E1YGB5-F1
#
_cell.length_a   1.000
_cell.length_b   1.000
_cell.length_c   1.000
_cell.angle_alpha   90.00
_cell.angle_beta   90.00
_cell.angle_gamma   90.00
#
_symmetry.space_group_name_H-M   'P 1'
#
loop_
_entity.id
_entity.type
_entity.pdbx_description
1 polymer ?
#
loop_
_entity_poly.entity_id
_entity_poly.type
_entity_poly.pdbx_seq_one_letter_code
_entity_poly.pdbx_strand_id
1 'polypeptide(L)'
;MDTVKSTNNWLSSFFCDIDDRALAIQQTEGKGRRGNVWASKTGGLYFSFISSNHRLLPLITGISVVESLVDIKDNIKLKWPNDIIVKEKKLGGILCENHGDYTVVGIGLNISNDISLSDAINLSDLNYNLDRLDFVSFFKFNFNNNFNLSPQEILEKYTEFDFLIGRKIDWNTGSGIVQSVDIDGSLVVSIEDKIVNLYSEEISIEKY
;
A
#
# COMPACT_ATOMS: atom_id res chain seq x y z
N MET A 1 -9.95 -6.91 16.97
CA MET A 1 -10.31 -5.83 17.92
C MET A 1 -11.50 -5.07 17.37
N ASP A 2 -12.44 -4.65 18.21
CA ASP A 2 -13.62 -3.94 17.71
C ASP A 2 -13.29 -2.50 17.33
N THR A 3 -12.75 -1.72 18.26
CA THR A 3 -12.34 -0.33 18.02
C THR A 3 -10.97 -0.07 18.61
N VAL A 4 -10.09 0.58 17.85
CA VAL A 4 -8.75 0.98 18.27
C VAL A 4 -8.45 2.38 17.75
N LYS A 5 -7.47 3.09 18.32
CA LYS A 5 -7.00 4.36 17.76
C LYS A 5 -6.39 4.16 16.38
N SER A 6 -5.36 3.33 16.31
CA SER A 6 -4.78 2.85 15.06
C SER A 6 -4.15 1.47 15.30
N THR A 7 -4.29 0.54 14.35
CA THR A 7 -3.64 -0.78 14.42
C THR A 7 -2.11 -0.65 14.39
N ASN A 8 -1.55 0.33 13.66
CA ASN A 8 -0.11 0.60 13.68
C ASN A 8 0.36 1.10 15.07
N ASN A 9 -0.37 2.05 15.67
CA ASN A 9 -0.06 2.53 17.03
C ASN A 9 -0.16 1.42 18.08
N TRP A 10 -1.16 0.55 17.92
CA TRP A 10 -1.35 -0.57 18.82
C TRP A 10 -0.18 -1.54 18.73
N LEU A 11 0.21 -1.96 17.52
CA LEU A 11 1.33 -2.89 17.36
C LEU A 11 2.65 -2.28 17.82
N SER A 12 2.97 -1.04 17.45
CA SER A 12 4.22 -0.39 17.92
C SER A 12 4.34 -0.31 19.44
N SER A 13 3.22 -0.37 20.18
CA SER A 13 3.20 -0.33 21.65
C SER A 13 3.18 -1.71 22.32
N PHE A 14 2.69 -2.75 21.65
CA PHE A 14 2.29 -4.00 22.29
C PHE A 14 2.76 -5.28 21.60
N PHE A 15 3.54 -5.19 20.52
CA PHE A 15 4.09 -6.38 19.86
C PHE A 15 5.15 -7.07 20.73
N CYS A 16 5.25 -8.40 20.57
CA CYS A 16 6.23 -9.26 21.23
C CYS A 16 7.28 -9.79 20.24
N ASP A 17 6.90 -9.99 18.97
CA ASP A 17 7.78 -10.59 17.95
C ASP A 17 7.53 -10.02 16.55
N ILE A 18 8.46 -10.27 15.62
CA ILE A 18 8.23 -10.10 14.19
C ILE A 18 7.04 -10.99 13.77
N ASP A 19 6.31 -10.56 12.74
CA ASP A 19 5.07 -11.17 12.26
C ASP A 19 3.83 -11.01 13.15
N ASP A 20 3.93 -10.38 14.34
CA ASP A 20 2.76 -10.02 15.14
C ASP A 20 1.80 -9.11 14.36
N ARG A 21 0.49 -9.31 14.57
CA ARG A 21 -0.55 -8.71 13.73
C ARG A 21 -1.70 -8.16 14.53
N ALA A 22 -2.29 -7.12 13.97
CA ALA A 22 -3.48 -6.49 14.49
C ALA A 22 -4.52 -6.36 13.37
N LEU A 23 -5.75 -6.75 13.67
CA LEU A 23 -6.91 -6.50 12.81
C LEU A 23 -7.98 -5.77 13.63
N ALA A 24 -8.51 -4.69 13.08
CA ALA A 24 -9.57 -3.90 13.69
C ALA A 24 -10.82 -3.80 12.81
N ILE A 25 -12.00 -3.76 13.43
CA ILE A 25 -13.27 -3.50 12.72
C ILE A 25 -13.37 -2.02 12.32
N GLN A 26 -12.88 -1.12 13.18
CA GLN A 26 -12.79 0.31 12.89
C GLN A 26 -11.61 0.98 13.63
N GLN A 27 -11.16 2.14 13.13
CA GLN A 27 -10.14 2.97 13.78
C GLN A 27 -10.65 4.40 14.01
N THR A 28 -10.36 4.98 15.19
CA THR A 28 -10.75 6.37 15.49
C THR A 28 -9.70 7.40 15.06
N GLU A 29 -8.45 6.98 14.91
CA GLU A 29 -7.29 7.80 14.54
C GLU A 29 -6.48 7.09 13.44
N GLY A 30 -7.19 6.53 12.45
CA GLY A 30 -6.57 5.85 11.31
C GLY A 30 -5.59 6.76 10.57
N LYS A 31 -4.41 6.24 10.24
CA LYS A 31 -3.30 7.00 9.69
C LYS A 31 -3.11 6.76 8.20
N GLY A 32 -2.79 7.82 7.48
CA GLY A 32 -2.19 7.81 6.16
C GLY A 32 -0.82 8.49 6.19
N ARG A 33 -0.14 8.50 5.04
CA ARG A 33 1.17 9.14 4.91
C ARG A 33 1.08 10.65 5.09
N ARG A 34 2.19 11.27 5.53
CA ARG A 34 2.34 12.73 5.65
C ARG A 34 1.28 13.39 6.53
N GLY A 35 0.85 12.70 7.58
CA GLY A 35 -0.17 13.19 8.52
C GLY A 35 -1.61 13.15 7.99
N ASN A 36 -1.85 12.59 6.80
CA ASN A 36 -3.22 12.38 6.32
C ASN A 36 -3.96 11.40 7.22
N VAL A 37 -5.28 11.57 7.33
CA VAL A 37 -6.16 10.66 8.08
C VAL A 37 -6.73 9.60 7.14
N TRP A 38 -6.66 8.33 7.55
CA TRP A 38 -7.33 7.23 6.86
C TRP A 38 -8.69 6.96 7.52
N ALA A 39 -9.78 7.35 6.85
CA ALA A 39 -11.13 7.12 7.33
C ALA A 39 -11.40 5.61 7.48
N SER A 40 -11.57 5.16 8.72
CA SER A 40 -11.57 3.73 9.05
C SER A 40 -12.90 3.28 9.68
N LYS A 41 -13.99 3.43 8.95
CA LYS A 41 -15.35 3.05 9.41
C LYS A 41 -15.57 1.53 9.31
N THR A 42 -16.51 1.00 10.08
CA THR A 42 -16.95 -0.39 9.94
C THR A 42 -17.25 -0.72 8.47
N GLY A 43 -16.79 -1.88 8.01
CA GLY A 43 -16.95 -2.33 6.64
C GLY A 43 -15.66 -2.33 5.83
N GLY A 44 -14.55 -1.77 6.32
CA GLY A 44 -13.23 -1.89 5.67
C GLY A 44 -12.37 -3.04 6.20
N LEU A 45 -11.14 -3.14 5.71
CA LEU A 45 -10.04 -3.91 6.31
C LEU A 45 -9.02 -2.94 6.91
N TYR A 46 -8.75 -3.06 8.20
CA TYR A 46 -7.72 -2.29 8.89
C TYR A 46 -6.77 -3.25 9.58
N PHE A 47 -5.72 -3.62 8.85
CA PHE A 47 -4.80 -4.69 9.21
C PHE A 47 -3.40 -4.11 9.34
N SER A 48 -2.66 -4.51 10.36
CA SER A 48 -1.25 -4.17 10.50
C SER A 48 -0.44 -5.38 10.92
N PHE A 49 0.85 -5.37 10.60
CA PHE A 49 1.81 -6.38 11.06
C PHE A 49 3.20 -5.78 11.28
N ILE A 50 4.01 -6.48 12.08
CA ILE A 50 5.43 -6.15 12.28
C ILE A 50 6.27 -6.88 11.21
N SER A 51 7.16 -6.14 10.55
CA SER A 51 8.10 -6.69 9.58
C SER A 51 9.53 -6.23 9.86
N SER A 52 10.50 -7.07 9.52
CA SER A 52 11.89 -6.65 9.40
C SER A 52 12.02 -5.56 8.32
N ASN A 53 13.00 -4.67 8.49
CA ASN A 53 13.20 -3.59 7.53
C ASN A 53 13.57 -4.12 6.14
N HIS A 54 12.94 -3.55 5.13
CA HIS A 54 13.27 -3.80 3.73
C HIS A 54 13.04 -2.52 2.91
N ARG A 55 13.96 -2.18 2.01
CA ARG A 55 13.87 -0.92 1.23
C ARG A 55 12.64 -0.89 0.32
N LEU A 56 12.30 -2.04 -0.26
CA LEU A 56 11.13 -2.24 -1.13
C LEU A 56 9.86 -2.67 -0.37
N LEU A 57 9.81 -2.53 0.96
CA LEU A 57 8.72 -3.04 1.78
C LEU A 57 7.31 -2.58 1.33
N PRO A 58 7.10 -1.30 0.94
CA PRO A 58 5.82 -0.89 0.38
C PRO A 58 5.43 -1.65 -0.89
N LEU A 59 6.40 -1.92 -1.78
CA LEU A 59 6.15 -2.64 -3.04
C LEU A 59 5.87 -4.11 -2.79
N ILE A 60 6.67 -4.76 -1.93
CA ILE A 60 6.45 -6.15 -1.48
C ILE A 60 5.05 -6.29 -0.90
N THR A 61 4.67 -5.35 -0.02
CA THR A 61 3.33 -5.35 0.60
C THR A 61 2.25 -5.17 -0.47
N GLY A 62 2.42 -4.22 -1.39
CA GLY A 62 1.50 -3.99 -2.50
C GLY A 62 1.26 -5.22 -3.36
N ILE A 63 2.33 -5.85 -3.85
CA ILE A 63 2.27 -7.09 -4.64
C ILE A 63 1.51 -8.16 -3.86
N SER A 64 1.85 -8.33 -2.58
CA SER A 64 1.25 -9.35 -1.72
C SER A 64 -0.25 -9.10 -1.47
N VAL A 65 -0.69 -7.84 -1.41
CA VAL A 65 -2.11 -7.51 -1.36
C VAL A 65 -2.81 -7.90 -2.66
N VAL A 66 -2.25 -7.53 -3.82
CA VAL A 66 -2.83 -7.84 -5.13
C VAL A 66 -2.95 -9.35 -5.33
N GLU A 67 -1.90 -10.11 -5.03
CA GLU A 67 -1.89 -11.57 -5.13
C GLU A 67 -2.88 -12.24 -4.15
N SER A 68 -3.29 -11.55 -3.09
CA SER A 68 -4.28 -12.05 -2.12
C SER A 68 -5.73 -11.73 -2.50
N LEU A 69 -5.94 -10.89 -3.54
CA LEU A 69 -7.25 -10.53 -4.09
C LEU A 69 -7.49 -11.27 -5.41
N VAL A 70 -7.35 -12.60 -5.37
CA VAL A 70 -7.13 -13.49 -6.53
C VAL A 70 -8.09 -13.23 -7.70
N ASP A 71 -9.40 -13.17 -7.46
CA ASP A 71 -10.40 -13.09 -8.55
C ASP A 71 -10.46 -11.74 -9.25
N ILE A 72 -9.85 -10.70 -8.66
CA ILE A 72 -9.85 -9.35 -9.20
C ILE A 72 -8.44 -8.79 -9.44
N LYS A 73 -7.39 -9.59 -9.20
CA LYS A 73 -5.99 -9.15 -9.22
C LYS A 73 -5.61 -8.42 -10.51
N ASP A 74 -6.14 -8.87 -11.66
CA ASP A 74 -5.83 -8.30 -12.98
C ASP A 74 -6.43 -6.89 -13.19
N ASN A 75 -7.43 -6.52 -12.39
CA ASN A 75 -8.03 -5.18 -12.39
C ASN A 75 -7.35 -4.22 -11.40
N ILE A 76 -6.46 -4.72 -10.55
CA ILE A 76 -5.78 -3.94 -9.53
C ILE A 76 -4.45 -3.42 -10.09
N LYS A 77 -4.17 -2.16 -9.80
CA LYS A 77 -2.90 -1.50 -10.07
C LYS A 77 -2.30 -0.94 -8.78
N LEU A 78 -0.98 -0.89 -8.72
CA LEU A 78 -0.21 -0.29 -7.65
C LEU A 78 0.29 1.06 -8.13
N LYS A 79 -0.18 2.13 -7.48
CA LYS A 79 0.32 3.48 -7.70
C LYS A 79 1.41 3.76 -6.67
N TRP A 80 2.63 3.92 -7.18
CA TRP A 80 3.77 4.21 -6.33
C TRP A 80 3.50 5.44 -5.44
N PRO A 81 3.89 5.40 -4.16
CA PRO A 81 4.61 4.30 -3.53
C PRO A 81 3.72 3.34 -2.73
N ASN A 82 2.43 3.63 -2.56
CA ASN A 82 1.64 3.05 -1.47
C ASN A 82 0.14 2.87 -1.77
N ASP A 83 -0.31 3.24 -2.96
CA ASP A 83 -1.73 3.28 -3.27
C ASP A 83 -2.15 2.05 -4.08
N ILE A 84 -3.27 1.46 -3.70
CA ILE A 84 -3.89 0.35 -4.42
C ILE A 84 -5.08 0.92 -5.19
N ILE A 85 -5.06 0.76 -6.50
CA ILE A 85 -5.96 1.42 -7.45
C ILE A 85 -6.78 0.38 -8.21
N VAL A 86 -8.07 0.64 -8.38
CA VAL A 86 -8.95 -0.10 -9.30
C VAL A 86 -9.81 0.89 -10.05
N LYS A 87 -9.93 0.75 -11.37
CA LYS A 87 -10.70 1.69 -12.23
C LYS A 87 -10.32 3.16 -11.97
N GLU A 88 -9.02 3.42 -11.83
CA GLU A 88 -8.44 4.75 -11.52
C GLU A 88 -8.86 5.36 -10.17
N LYS A 89 -9.59 4.61 -9.33
CA LYS A 89 -10.01 5.00 -8.00
C LYS A 89 -9.21 4.27 -6.93
N LYS A 90 -9.03 4.93 -5.79
CA LYS A 90 -8.31 4.36 -4.64
C LYS A 90 -9.14 3.28 -3.95
N LEU A 91 -8.67 2.05 -4.05
CA LEU A 91 -9.19 0.90 -3.33
C LEU A 91 -8.58 0.82 -1.91
N GLY A 92 -7.32 1.19 -1.78
CA GLY A 92 -6.61 1.01 -0.52
C GLY A 92 -5.31 1.76 -0.44
N GLY A 93 -4.66 1.63 0.71
CA GLY A 93 -3.38 2.25 0.99
C GLY A 93 -2.52 1.40 1.92
N ILE A 94 -1.22 1.57 1.76
CA ILE A 94 -0.18 0.96 2.58
C ILE A 94 0.53 2.07 3.36
N LEU A 95 0.85 1.80 4.63
CA LEU A 95 1.58 2.71 5.48
C LEU A 95 2.68 1.96 6.22
N CYS A 96 3.93 2.20 5.84
CA CYS A 96 5.11 1.71 6.55
C CYS A 96 5.62 2.79 7.51
N GLU A 97 5.63 2.49 8.81
CA GLU A 97 6.22 3.33 9.86
C GLU A 97 7.48 2.64 10.39
N ASN A 98 8.66 3.20 10.13
CA ASN A 98 9.94 2.64 10.55
C ASN A 98 10.25 3.04 12.00
N HIS A 99 10.71 2.08 12.81
CA HIS A 99 11.03 2.26 14.24
C HIS A 99 12.49 1.90 14.57
N GLY A 100 13.41 2.11 13.62
CA GLY A 100 14.81 1.73 13.77
C GLY A 100 15.02 0.29 13.30
N ASP A 101 14.79 -0.70 14.16
CA ASP A 101 15.13 -2.11 13.87
C ASP A 101 14.01 -2.88 13.14
N TYR A 102 12.78 -2.36 13.16
CA TYR A 102 11.61 -2.96 12.54
C TYR A 102 10.72 -1.89 11.90
N THR A 103 9.77 -2.34 11.09
CA THR A 103 8.75 -1.50 10.48
C THR A 103 7.36 -2.04 10.81
N VAL A 104 6.46 -1.16 11.25
CA VAL A 104 5.04 -1.47 11.36
C VAL A 104 4.38 -1.17 10.02
N VAL A 105 3.81 -2.18 9.40
CA VAL A 105 3.15 -2.08 8.10
C VAL A 105 1.65 -2.13 8.30
N GLY A 106 0.95 -1.05 7.93
CA GLY A 106 -0.50 -0.95 7.91
C GLY A 106 -1.05 -1.11 6.49
N ILE A 107 -2.16 -1.83 6.37
CA ILE A 107 -2.93 -2.04 5.15
C ILE A 107 -4.38 -1.62 5.43
N GLY A 108 -4.84 -0.62 4.68
CA GLY A 108 -6.23 -0.20 4.65
C GLY A 108 -6.87 -0.56 3.33
N LEU A 109 -7.92 -1.39 3.33
CA LEU A 109 -8.73 -1.67 2.13
C LEU A 109 -10.17 -1.23 2.33
N ASN A 110 -10.71 -0.62 1.29
CA ASN A 110 -12.12 -0.31 1.15
C ASN A 110 -12.89 -1.56 0.69
N ILE A 111 -13.75 -2.13 1.54
CA ILE A 111 -14.53 -3.32 1.19
C ILE A 111 -15.99 -2.95 0.96
N SER A 112 -16.67 -2.46 2.00
CA SER A 112 -18.06 -2.01 1.97
C SER A 112 -18.31 -0.86 2.94
N ASN A 113 -17.24 -0.25 3.48
CA ASN A 113 -17.35 0.89 4.38
C ASN A 113 -17.93 2.10 3.66
N ASP A 114 -18.53 3.00 4.44
CA ASP A 114 -18.90 4.32 3.97
C ASP A 114 -17.63 5.12 3.64
N ILE A 115 -17.45 5.46 2.36
CA ILE A 115 -16.34 6.28 1.88
C ILE A 115 -16.88 7.62 1.42
N SER A 116 -16.45 8.69 2.08
CA SER A 116 -16.86 10.06 1.75
C SER A 116 -16.01 10.71 0.65
N LEU A 117 -15.16 9.94 -0.06
CA LEU A 117 -14.24 10.43 -1.10
C LEU A 117 -14.69 9.96 -2.49
N SER A 118 -14.85 10.90 -3.42
CA SER A 118 -15.29 10.63 -4.81
C SER A 118 -14.35 9.70 -5.58
N ASP A 119 -13.06 9.77 -5.26
CA ASP A 119 -11.98 9.11 -6.00
C ASP A 119 -11.56 7.79 -5.33
N ALA A 120 -12.46 7.21 -4.54
CA ALA A 120 -12.29 5.93 -3.88
C ALA A 120 -13.35 4.93 -4.35
N ILE A 121 -13.06 3.65 -4.19
CA ILE A 121 -13.94 2.55 -4.61
C ILE A 121 -13.92 1.44 -3.55
N ASN A 122 -15.05 0.79 -3.36
CA ASN A 122 -15.20 -0.38 -2.50
C ASN A 122 -15.08 -1.69 -3.32
N LEU A 123 -14.57 -2.76 -2.71
CA LEU A 123 -14.64 -4.11 -3.31
C LEU A 123 -16.09 -4.55 -3.61
N SER A 124 -17.05 -4.13 -2.78
CA SER A 124 -18.47 -4.41 -3.00
C SER A 124 -19.00 -3.83 -4.32
N ASP A 125 -18.45 -2.70 -4.77
CA ASP A 125 -18.82 -2.07 -6.05
C ASP A 125 -18.33 -2.88 -7.26
N LEU A 126 -17.41 -3.82 -7.01
CA LEU A 126 -16.87 -4.77 -7.99
C LEU A 126 -17.55 -6.15 -7.88
N ASN A 127 -18.59 -6.29 -7.04
CA ASN A 127 -19.20 -7.56 -6.66
C ASN A 127 -18.20 -8.57 -6.07
N TYR A 128 -17.14 -8.07 -5.42
CA TYR A 128 -16.14 -8.90 -4.78
C TYR A 128 -16.35 -8.89 -3.27
N ASN A 129 -16.65 -10.06 -2.70
CA ASN A 129 -16.82 -10.24 -1.27
C ASN A 129 -15.53 -10.77 -0.66
N LEU A 130 -14.88 -9.96 0.16
CA LEU A 130 -13.63 -10.34 0.83
C LEU A 130 -13.92 -10.94 2.21
N ASP A 131 -13.55 -12.20 2.40
CA ASP A 131 -13.35 -12.73 3.74
C ASP A 131 -12.02 -12.21 4.31
N ARG A 132 -12.10 -11.53 5.46
CA ARG A 132 -10.94 -10.84 6.05
C ARG A 132 -9.91 -11.83 6.63
N LEU A 133 -10.34 -12.99 7.11
CA LEU A 133 -9.44 -13.98 7.70
C LEU A 133 -8.73 -14.78 6.60
N ASP A 134 -9.44 -15.12 5.54
CA ASP A 134 -8.83 -15.72 4.33
C ASP A 134 -7.83 -14.75 3.71
N PHE A 135 -8.20 -13.46 3.59
CA PHE A 135 -7.28 -12.42 3.15
C PHE A 135 -5.98 -12.40 3.97
N VAL A 136 -6.07 -12.35 5.30
CA VAL A 136 -4.89 -12.30 6.17
C VAL A 136 -4.02 -13.57 6.01
N SER A 137 -4.65 -14.72 5.77
CA SER A 137 -3.96 -16.00 5.55
C SER A 137 -3.22 -16.02 4.21
N PHE A 138 -3.89 -15.63 3.12
CA PHE A 138 -3.27 -15.53 1.80
C PHE A 138 -2.20 -14.44 1.76
N PHE A 139 -2.47 -13.29 2.37
CA PHE A 139 -1.51 -12.18 2.48
C PHE A 139 -0.24 -12.63 3.17
N LYS A 140 -0.33 -13.36 4.29
CA LYS A 140 0.86 -13.93 4.96
C LYS A 140 1.70 -14.75 4.01
N PHE A 141 1.06 -15.69 3.32
CA PHE A 141 1.74 -16.60 2.43
C PHE A 141 2.45 -15.85 1.30
N ASN A 142 1.72 -14.96 0.63
CA ASN A 142 2.25 -14.15 -0.46
C ASN A 142 3.35 -13.19 0.01
N PHE A 143 3.17 -12.53 1.15
CA PHE A 143 4.17 -11.65 1.76
C PHE A 143 5.47 -12.38 2.06
N ASN A 144 5.41 -13.54 2.71
CA ASN A 144 6.60 -14.31 3.04
C ASN A 144 7.34 -14.77 1.77
N ASN A 145 6.62 -15.16 0.72
CA ASN A 145 7.24 -15.52 -0.55
C ASN A 145 7.91 -14.30 -1.21
N ASN A 146 7.20 -13.18 -1.30
CA ASN A 146 7.68 -11.97 -1.95
C ASN A 146 8.82 -11.28 -1.18
N PHE A 147 8.83 -11.36 0.15
CA PHE A 147 9.88 -10.79 0.99
C PHE A 147 11.23 -11.50 0.80
N ASN A 148 11.22 -12.78 0.41
CA ASN A 148 12.43 -13.57 0.17
C ASN A 148 12.97 -13.46 -1.26
N LEU A 149 12.29 -12.74 -2.15
CA LEU A 149 12.74 -12.50 -3.52
C LEU A 149 13.92 -11.53 -3.54
N SER A 150 14.73 -11.62 -4.59
CA SER A 150 15.74 -10.60 -4.86
C SER A 150 15.08 -9.25 -5.19
N PRO A 151 15.76 -8.12 -4.95
CA PRO A 151 15.25 -6.81 -5.32
C PRO A 151 14.84 -6.70 -6.80
N GLN A 152 15.55 -7.36 -7.71
CA GLN A 152 15.22 -7.40 -9.14
C GLN A 152 13.89 -8.12 -9.40
N GLU A 153 13.70 -9.31 -8.82
CA GLU A 153 12.44 -10.08 -8.96
C GLU A 153 11.24 -9.33 -8.36
N ILE A 154 11.45 -8.57 -7.27
CA ILE A 154 10.41 -7.72 -6.68
C ILE A 154 9.99 -6.61 -7.66
N LEU A 155 10.95 -5.94 -8.30
CA LEU A 155 10.66 -4.88 -9.27
C LEU A 155 10.00 -5.41 -10.54
N GLU A 156 10.41 -6.59 -11.01
CA GLU A 156 9.78 -7.28 -12.14
C GLU A 156 8.31 -7.57 -11.84
N LYS A 157 8.02 -8.18 -10.67
CA LYS A 157 6.65 -8.41 -10.22
C LYS A 157 5.85 -7.12 -10.03
N TYR A 158 6.44 -6.09 -9.42
CA TYR A 158 5.78 -4.81 -9.21
C TYR A 158 5.32 -4.20 -10.55
N THR A 159 6.17 -4.30 -11.58
CA THR A 159 5.92 -3.72 -12.91
C THR A 159 4.68 -4.31 -13.58
N GLU A 160 4.32 -5.58 -13.31
CA GLU A 160 3.08 -6.19 -13.82
C GLU A 160 1.81 -5.45 -13.34
N PHE A 161 1.88 -4.89 -12.12
CA PHE A 161 0.78 -4.20 -11.48
C PHE A 161 0.92 -2.68 -11.52
N ASP A 162 1.98 -2.12 -12.11
CA ASP A 162 2.26 -0.70 -12.00
C ASP A 162 1.17 0.18 -12.65
N PHE A 163 0.89 1.32 -12.02
CA PHE A 163 -0.07 2.31 -12.49
C PHE A 163 0.56 3.51 -13.21
N LEU A 164 1.84 3.82 -12.97
CA LEU A 164 2.45 5.11 -13.29
C LEU A 164 3.42 5.11 -14.48
N ILE A 165 4.14 4.02 -14.74
CA ILE A 165 5.11 3.88 -15.82
C ILE A 165 4.48 4.28 -17.16
N GLY A 166 5.17 5.16 -17.88
CA GLY A 166 4.71 5.75 -19.13
C GLY A 166 3.73 6.92 -18.96
N ARG A 167 3.23 7.20 -17.74
CA ARG A 167 2.36 8.36 -17.47
C ARG A 167 3.17 9.59 -17.05
N LYS A 168 2.68 10.77 -17.40
CA LYS A 168 3.24 12.07 -16.94
C LYS A 168 2.74 12.39 -15.54
N ILE A 169 3.60 12.47 -14.53
CA ILE A 169 3.21 12.93 -13.19
C ILE A 169 3.55 14.40 -12.98
N ASP A 170 2.82 15.03 -12.06
CA ASP A 170 3.15 16.34 -11.48
C ASP A 170 3.43 16.16 -9.97
N TRP A 171 4.37 16.92 -9.44
CA TRP A 171 4.66 17.02 -8.00
C TRP A 171 5.05 18.46 -7.66
N ASN A 172 5.18 18.76 -6.37
CA ASN A 172 5.34 20.14 -5.86
C ASN A 172 6.40 21.01 -6.57
N THR A 173 7.44 20.41 -7.15
CA THR A 173 8.57 21.13 -7.75
C THR A 173 8.80 20.82 -9.22
N GLY A 174 7.92 20.08 -9.89
CA GLY A 174 8.13 19.70 -11.29
C GLY A 174 7.10 18.74 -11.88
N SER A 175 7.32 18.38 -13.14
CA SER A 175 6.52 17.38 -13.85
C SER A 175 7.42 16.56 -14.76
N GLY A 176 7.02 15.32 -15.08
CA GLY A 176 7.84 14.43 -15.90
C GLY A 176 7.17 13.08 -16.17
N ILE A 177 7.77 12.26 -17.03
CA ILE A 177 7.21 10.95 -17.41
C ILE A 177 7.91 9.85 -16.62
N VAL A 178 7.14 9.05 -15.90
CA VAL A 178 7.65 7.92 -15.11
C VAL A 178 8.21 6.85 -16.05
N GLN A 179 9.45 6.43 -15.80
CA GLN A 179 10.17 5.44 -16.59
C GLN A 179 10.18 4.07 -15.92
N SER A 180 10.44 4.03 -14.61
CA SER A 180 10.58 2.80 -13.84
C SER A 180 10.57 3.09 -12.33
N VAL A 181 10.75 2.03 -11.54
CA VAL A 181 11.14 2.11 -10.11
C VAL A 181 12.54 1.52 -9.99
N ASP A 182 13.43 2.19 -9.26
CA ASP A 182 14.82 1.77 -9.06
C ASP A 182 14.96 0.78 -7.89
N ILE A 183 16.12 0.14 -7.77
CA ILE A 183 16.43 -0.90 -6.77
C ILE A 183 16.40 -0.39 -5.32
N ASP A 184 16.51 0.93 -5.14
CA ASP A 184 16.35 1.59 -3.86
C ASP A 184 14.88 1.96 -3.53
N GLY A 185 13.95 1.68 -4.45
CA GLY A 185 12.52 1.96 -4.33
C GLY A 185 12.11 3.36 -4.79
N SER A 186 13.04 4.17 -5.30
CA SER A 186 12.74 5.50 -5.86
C SER A 186 12.03 5.41 -7.21
N LEU A 187 11.18 6.40 -7.49
CA LEU A 187 10.49 6.51 -8.77
C LEU A 187 11.39 7.22 -9.78
N VAL A 188 11.72 6.57 -10.89
CA VAL A 188 12.58 7.13 -11.94
C VAL A 188 11.74 7.90 -12.94
N VAL A 189 12.04 9.18 -13.13
CA VAL A 189 11.24 10.12 -13.93
C VAL A 189 12.11 10.86 -14.93
N SER A 190 11.63 10.96 -16.18
CA SER A 190 12.25 11.75 -17.24
C SER A 190 11.68 13.18 -17.28
N ILE A 191 12.56 14.18 -17.29
CA ILE A 191 12.26 15.61 -17.41
C ILE A 191 13.22 16.20 -18.46
N GLU A 192 12.70 16.66 -19.61
CA GLU A 192 13.51 17.31 -20.66
C GLU A 192 14.82 16.53 -20.97
N ASP A 193 14.70 15.22 -21.22
CA ASP A 193 15.80 14.29 -21.50
C ASP A 193 16.80 14.05 -20.34
N LYS A 194 16.47 14.45 -19.11
CA LYS A 194 17.21 14.11 -17.88
C LYS A 194 16.42 13.12 -17.02
N ILE A 195 17.15 12.24 -16.34
CA ILE A 195 16.56 11.31 -15.37
C ILE A 195 16.70 11.88 -13.95
N VAL A 196 15.61 11.81 -13.19
CA VAL A 196 15.53 12.19 -11.78
C VAL A 196 14.90 11.04 -11.00
N ASN A 197 15.50 10.70 -9.86
CA ASN A 197 14.93 9.74 -8.91
C ASN A 197 14.14 10.50 -7.85
N LEU A 198 12.89 10.11 -7.63
CA LEU A 198 12.00 10.71 -6.64
C LEU A 198 11.81 9.77 -5.46
N TYR A 199 12.07 10.27 -4.25
CA TYR A 199 11.92 9.51 -3.02
C TYR A 199 10.59 9.81 -2.34
N SER A 200 9.94 8.74 -1.86
CA SER A 200 8.57 8.81 -1.38
C SER A 200 8.41 9.74 -0.16
N GLU A 201 9.44 9.91 0.65
CA GLU A 201 9.46 10.78 1.83
C GLU A 201 9.59 12.26 1.46
N GLU A 202 10.04 12.58 0.24
CA GLU A 202 10.37 13.94 -0.20
C GLU A 202 9.27 14.56 -1.05
N ILE A 203 8.53 13.76 -1.82
CA ILE A 203 7.58 14.28 -2.82
C ILE A 203 6.12 13.78 -2.70
N SER A 204 5.17 14.69 -2.93
CA SER A 204 3.74 14.37 -3.10
C SER A 204 3.44 14.40 -4.59
N ILE A 205 2.93 13.29 -5.12
CA ILE A 205 2.46 13.22 -6.51
C ILE A 205 1.02 13.74 -6.55
N GLU A 206 0.77 14.79 -7.31
CA GLU A 206 -0.57 15.33 -7.51
C GLU A 206 -1.39 14.40 -8.45
N LYS A 207 -2.72 14.43 -8.30
CA LYS A 207 -3.60 13.49 -9.00
C LYS A 207 -3.58 13.72 -10.51
N TYR A 208 -3.79 12.61 -11.24
CA TYR A 208 -4.29 12.59 -12.60
C TYR A 208 -5.79 12.85 -12.61
#